data_AF-A0A9P6Y4Z2-F1
#
_entry.id   AF-A0A9P6Y4Z2-F1
#
_cell.length_a   1.000
_cell.length_b   1.000
_cell.length_c   1.000
_cell.angle_alpha   90.00
_cell.angle_beta   90.00
_cell.angle_gamma   90.00
#
_symmetry.space_group_name_H-M   'P 1'
#
loop_
_entity.id
_entity.type
_entity.pdbx_description
1 polymer ?
#
loop_
_entity_poly.entity_id
_entity_poly.type
_entity_poly.pdbx_seq_one_letter_code
_entity_poly.pdbx_strand_id
1 'polypeptide(L)'
;MSRMTTQTTCESPLVIQLADQTKCQCKDFVITDCTDCQPLLSSAFQPTQTQLLLLKNQKESLVKKGQSLADLIHSLEQPIREKSEARERTIEGIESLERDLKVLRAKCEDEAIQVELIQKSKETVKKELEELNTRLFEEVDKMVRSEREEQARIRQENEDLEQALKEASGRLEDVVGQLEALKDQMKKRPPTAYDCHFRAQLEMMARPGSGYRLETVKDEAALMDLSDFIQLAGQTPLRKLHSLRYMKYCIREDIEPCLRFGPNPRLATKKIMDSILVKTCFVEECPEGFREKRQSREDVTATLWERFKNNHSSFSGCQACGRRVKEEEKENVLRYRFRISYFDEWACVDRYCRDRLVAVIEFYSFIRHLRTGFYKHQSIHELYQQTSRLRLQMLLARMGALPYLLSSCHMDTQEVITAFHGQENGFPYLDSTNERLSSSTDSTITSTSSITSFTS
;
A
#
# COMPACT_ATOMS: atom_id res chain seq x y z
N MET A 1 20.70 -70.37 24.11
CA MET A 1 21.01 -71.78 24.41
C MET A 1 20.41 -72.13 25.76
N SER A 2 19.34 -72.93 25.80
CA SER A 2 18.85 -73.57 27.03
C SER A 2 17.79 -74.60 26.69
N ARG A 3 18.12 -75.87 26.94
CA ARG A 3 17.35 -76.85 27.72
C ARG A 3 17.97 -78.22 27.50
N MET A 4 18.98 -78.56 28.32
CA MET A 4 19.31 -79.97 28.55
C MET A 4 18.26 -80.52 29.52
N THR A 5 17.34 -81.29 28.98
CA THR A 5 16.42 -82.15 29.73
C THR A 5 17.22 -83.32 30.30
N THR A 6 17.46 -83.30 31.61
CA THR A 6 17.91 -84.49 32.35
C THR A 6 16.70 -85.37 32.65
N GLN A 7 16.51 -86.41 31.84
CA GLN A 7 15.61 -87.52 32.13
C GLN A 7 16.11 -88.23 33.39
N THR A 8 15.34 -88.17 34.48
CA THR A 8 15.55 -89.03 35.64
C THR A 8 14.65 -90.25 35.47
N THR A 9 15.24 -91.37 35.06
CA THR A 9 14.59 -92.68 35.00
C THR A 9 14.30 -93.14 36.43
N CYS A 10 13.03 -93.19 36.82
CA CYS A 10 12.60 -93.76 38.09
C CYS A 10 12.32 -95.25 37.87
N GLU A 11 13.30 -96.11 38.16
CA GLU A 11 13.09 -97.54 38.24
C GLU A 11 12.12 -97.87 39.39
N SER A 12 11.11 -98.69 39.08
CA SER A 12 10.12 -99.17 40.03
C SER A 12 10.76 -100.23 40.94
N PRO A 13 10.56 -100.21 42.27
CA PRO A 13 11.12 -101.23 43.13
C PRO A 13 10.35 -102.55 42.97
N LEU A 14 11.13 -103.62 42.75
CA LEU A 14 10.73 -105.03 42.69
C LEU A 14 9.72 -105.41 43.79
N VAL A 15 8.51 -105.78 43.37
CA VAL A 15 7.53 -106.48 44.21
C VAL A 15 7.92 -107.96 44.22
N ILE A 16 8.49 -108.45 45.32
CA ILE A 16 8.71 -109.88 45.54
C ILE A 16 7.37 -110.48 46.00
N GLN A 17 6.63 -111.09 45.07
CA GLN A 17 5.54 -112.01 45.39
C GLN A 17 6.14 -113.41 45.61
N LEU A 18 6.21 -113.83 46.88
CA LEU A 18 6.45 -115.23 47.24
C LEU A 18 5.13 -115.99 47.05
N ALA A 19 5.06 -116.83 46.03
CA ALA A 19 4.02 -117.83 45.87
C ALA A 19 4.61 -119.21 46.12
N ASP A 20 4.15 -119.85 47.18
CA ASP A 20 4.47 -121.22 47.60
C ASP A 20 3.95 -122.26 46.61
N GLN A 21 4.73 -123.34 46.41
CA GLN A 21 4.23 -124.71 46.31
C GLN A 21 5.38 -125.75 46.26
N THR A 22 5.87 -126.18 47.44
CA THR A 22 6.32 -127.57 47.66
C THR A 22 5.97 -127.98 49.11
N LYS A 23 5.33 -129.14 49.22
CA LYS A 23 4.53 -129.63 50.36
C LYS A 23 5.35 -129.95 51.62
N CYS A 24 4.85 -129.56 52.79
CA CYS A 24 5.28 -130.03 54.11
C CYS A 24 4.08 -130.67 54.85
N GLN A 25 4.32 -131.71 55.66
CA GLN A 25 3.36 -132.72 56.12
C GLN A 25 2.64 -132.42 57.46
N CYS A 26 2.39 -131.16 57.81
CA CYS A 26 1.62 -130.82 59.01
C CYS A 26 0.48 -129.87 58.61
N LYS A 27 -0.76 -130.35 58.73
CA LYS A 27 -2.00 -129.70 58.30
C LYS A 27 -2.20 -128.31 58.93
N ASP A 28 -2.62 -127.39 58.07
CA ASP A 28 -3.52 -126.24 58.27
C ASP A 28 -3.11 -125.15 59.28
N PHE A 29 -2.57 -124.01 58.83
CA PHE A 29 -3.29 -122.72 58.91
C PHE A 29 -2.58 -121.53 58.24
N VAL A 30 -3.42 -120.63 57.70
CA VAL A 30 -3.22 -119.18 57.64
C VAL A 30 -2.52 -118.71 58.92
N ILE A 31 -1.36 -118.06 58.79
CA ILE A 31 -0.54 -117.61 59.94
C ILE A 31 -1.27 -116.49 60.68
N THR A 32 -2.14 -116.85 61.60
CA THR A 32 -2.60 -115.96 62.68
C THR A 32 -2.74 -116.72 64.01
N ASP A 33 -3.08 -118.02 64.01
CA ASP A 33 -3.43 -118.71 65.26
C ASP A 33 -2.68 -120.06 65.49
N CYS A 34 -1.35 -120.09 65.32
CA CYS A 34 -0.53 -121.21 65.80
C CYS A 34 0.28 -120.79 67.03
N THR A 35 -0.05 -121.37 68.19
CA THR A 35 0.53 -121.02 69.51
C THR A 35 2.01 -121.38 69.66
N ASP A 36 2.53 -122.34 68.90
CA ASP A 36 3.95 -122.71 68.92
C ASP A 36 4.81 -121.93 67.90
N CYS A 37 4.18 -121.30 66.89
CA CYS A 37 4.86 -120.54 65.83
C CYS A 37 4.73 -119.02 65.97
N GLN A 38 3.79 -118.52 66.79
CA GLN A 38 3.69 -117.11 67.16
C GLN A 38 5.00 -116.54 67.75
N PRO A 39 5.70 -117.23 68.70
CA PRO A 39 6.93 -116.72 69.29
C PRO A 39 8.10 -116.64 68.31
N LEU A 40 8.17 -117.58 67.36
CA LEU A 40 9.24 -117.66 66.36
C LEU A 40 9.12 -116.59 65.27
N LEU A 41 7.89 -116.27 64.82
CA LEU A 41 7.67 -115.15 63.90
C LEU A 41 7.89 -113.79 64.57
N SER A 42 7.49 -113.62 65.84
CA SER A 42 7.80 -112.40 66.59
C SER A 42 9.28 -112.27 66.93
N SER A 43 10.02 -113.35 67.22
CA SER A 43 11.45 -113.26 67.60
C SER A 43 12.42 -113.25 66.41
N ALA A 44 12.12 -113.96 65.32
CA ALA A 44 13.01 -114.04 64.15
C ALA A 44 12.90 -112.80 63.24
N PHE A 45 11.75 -112.13 63.17
CA PHE A 45 11.55 -110.92 62.35
C PHE A 45 11.64 -109.59 63.14
N GLN A 46 11.67 -109.63 64.48
CA GLN A 46 11.91 -108.45 65.33
C GLN A 46 13.18 -107.69 64.92
N PRO A 47 14.35 -108.31 64.73
CA PRO A 47 15.58 -107.59 64.38
C PRO A 47 15.45 -106.84 63.05
N THR A 48 14.85 -107.48 62.04
CA THR A 48 14.62 -106.94 60.70
C THR A 48 13.59 -105.81 60.73
N GLN A 49 12.54 -105.92 61.54
CA GLN A 49 11.50 -104.91 61.70
C GLN A 49 12.03 -103.67 62.44
N THR A 50 12.90 -103.86 63.44
CA THR A 50 13.59 -102.77 64.15
C THR A 50 14.61 -102.06 63.26
N GLN A 51 15.34 -102.80 62.42
CA GLN A 51 16.28 -102.22 61.45
C GLN A 51 15.56 -101.43 60.35
N LEU A 52 14.41 -101.92 59.88
CA LEU A 52 13.57 -101.22 58.90
C LEU A 52 12.96 -99.94 59.51
N LEU A 53 12.56 -99.97 60.79
CA LEU A 53 12.12 -98.77 61.52
C LEU A 53 13.26 -97.76 61.69
N LEU A 54 14.48 -98.20 62.02
CA LEU A 54 15.65 -97.35 62.12
C LEU A 54 15.98 -96.68 60.77
N LEU A 55 15.97 -97.45 59.68
CA LEU A 55 16.20 -96.94 58.33
C LEU A 55 15.08 -95.99 57.88
N LYS A 56 13.82 -96.25 58.24
CA LYS A 56 12.71 -95.32 58.02
C LYS A 56 12.91 -94.01 58.77
N ASN A 57 13.29 -94.07 60.05
CA ASN A 57 13.56 -92.88 60.87
C ASN A 57 14.77 -92.10 60.35
N GLN A 58 15.83 -92.78 59.89
CA GLN A 58 16.98 -92.15 59.23
C GLN A 58 16.59 -91.50 57.91
N LYS A 59 15.78 -92.17 57.08
CA LYS A 59 15.23 -91.61 55.84
C LYS A 59 14.41 -90.36 56.14
N GLU A 60 13.52 -90.39 57.12
CA GLU A 60 12.73 -89.23 57.53
C GLU A 60 13.60 -88.09 58.06
N SER A 61 14.65 -88.39 58.84
CA SER A 61 15.62 -87.40 59.31
C SER A 61 16.39 -86.75 58.16
N LEU A 62 16.84 -87.54 57.18
CA LEU A 62 17.50 -87.02 55.99
C LEU A 62 16.56 -86.20 55.09
N VAL A 63 15.29 -86.60 54.98
CA VAL A 63 14.26 -85.82 54.26
C VAL A 63 14.02 -84.47 54.94
N LYS A 64 13.90 -84.46 56.28
CA LYS A 64 13.76 -83.20 57.04
C LYS A 64 14.98 -82.30 56.90
N LYS A 65 16.20 -82.86 56.93
CA LYS A 65 17.44 -82.12 56.67
C LYS A 65 17.47 -81.58 55.24
N GLY A 66 17.08 -82.39 54.26
CA GLY A 66 16.95 -81.97 52.86
C GLY A 66 15.97 -80.82 52.67
N GLN A 67 14.81 -80.87 53.32
CA GLN A 67 13.83 -79.79 53.33
C GLN A 67 14.40 -78.52 53.98
N SER A 68 15.03 -78.63 55.15
CA SER A 68 15.64 -77.46 55.82
C SER A 68 16.76 -76.80 55.01
N LEU A 69 17.54 -77.59 54.27
CA LEU A 69 18.57 -77.07 53.38
C LEU A 69 17.95 -76.42 52.14
N ALA A 70 16.87 -76.99 51.59
CA ALA A 70 16.13 -76.39 50.48
C ALA A 70 15.50 -75.05 50.88
N ASP A 71 14.92 -74.96 52.07
CA ASP A 71 14.35 -73.72 52.63
C ASP A 71 15.44 -72.66 52.84
N LEU A 72 16.62 -73.06 53.35
CA LEU A 72 17.76 -72.16 53.53
C LEU A 72 18.31 -71.67 52.18
N ILE A 73 18.43 -72.55 51.19
CA ILE A 73 18.83 -72.18 49.82
C ILE A 73 17.81 -71.17 49.25
N HIS A 74 16.52 -71.44 49.38
CA HIS A 74 15.48 -70.52 48.91
C HIS A 74 15.56 -69.14 49.60
N SER A 75 15.76 -69.12 50.92
CA SER A 75 15.90 -67.90 51.72
C SER A 75 17.15 -67.09 51.36
N LEU A 76 18.25 -67.73 50.91
CA LEU A 76 19.46 -67.06 50.48
C LEU A 76 19.38 -66.60 49.01
N GLU A 77 18.71 -67.37 48.16
CA GLU A 77 18.53 -67.03 46.75
C GLU A 77 17.61 -65.81 46.54
N GLN A 78 16.58 -65.65 47.37
CA GLN A 78 15.65 -64.51 47.26
C GLN A 78 16.35 -63.14 47.33
N PRO A 79 17.15 -62.81 48.36
CA PRO A 79 17.85 -61.53 48.42
C PRO A 79 18.91 -61.38 47.32
N ILE A 80 19.53 -62.48 46.87
CA ILE A 80 20.45 -62.44 45.71
C ILE A 80 19.70 -62.02 44.45
N ARG A 81 18.51 -62.59 44.20
CA ARG A 81 17.64 -62.21 43.08
C ARG A 81 17.23 -60.75 43.18
N GLU A 82 16.71 -60.31 44.31
CA GLU A 82 16.29 -58.91 44.52
C GLU A 82 17.46 -57.92 44.32
N LYS A 83 18.67 -58.27 44.79
CA LYS A 83 19.88 -57.46 44.57
C LYS A 83 20.34 -57.47 43.12
N SER A 84 20.24 -58.59 42.41
CA SER A 84 20.54 -58.65 40.98
C SER A 84 19.57 -57.78 40.17
N GLU A 85 18.27 -57.85 40.46
CA GLU A 85 17.24 -57.02 39.81
C GLU A 85 17.40 -55.52 40.14
N ALA A 86 17.80 -55.18 41.37
CA ALA A 86 18.14 -53.80 41.72
C ALA A 86 19.38 -53.32 40.96
N ARG A 87 20.40 -54.16 40.80
CA ARG A 87 21.60 -53.84 40.03
C ARG A 87 21.29 -53.66 38.55
N GLU A 88 20.49 -54.53 37.95
CA GLU A 88 20.03 -54.42 36.56
C GLU A 88 19.35 -53.06 36.34
N ARG A 89 18.40 -52.68 37.20
CA ARG A 89 17.72 -51.39 37.14
C ARG A 89 18.69 -50.20 37.25
N THR A 90 19.72 -50.29 38.09
CA THR A 90 20.73 -49.22 38.16
C THR A 90 21.60 -49.15 36.91
N ILE A 91 21.93 -50.29 36.30
CA ILE A 91 22.70 -50.33 35.04
C ILE A 91 21.87 -49.70 33.92
N GLU A 92 20.62 -50.10 33.76
CA GLU A 92 19.70 -49.50 32.78
C GLU A 92 19.55 -47.99 32.98
N GLY A 93 19.48 -47.54 34.23
CA GLY A 93 19.44 -46.12 34.59
C GLY A 93 20.72 -45.36 34.19
N ILE A 94 21.90 -45.94 34.46
CA ILE A 94 23.19 -45.36 34.07
C ILE A 94 23.29 -45.29 32.54
N GLU A 95 22.97 -46.37 31.84
CA GLU A 95 22.99 -46.40 30.36
C GLU A 95 22.03 -45.37 29.75
N SER A 96 20.89 -45.11 30.40
CA SER A 96 19.99 -44.05 29.96
C SER A 96 20.57 -42.66 30.13
N LEU A 97 21.17 -42.39 31.29
CA LEU A 97 21.84 -41.11 31.55
C LEU A 97 23.05 -40.90 30.63
N GLU A 98 23.80 -41.95 30.30
CA GLU A 98 24.90 -41.88 29.33
C GLU A 98 24.41 -41.50 27.93
N ARG A 99 23.30 -42.09 27.49
CA ARG A 99 22.64 -41.70 26.22
C ARG A 99 22.21 -40.24 26.24
N ASP A 100 21.58 -39.78 27.32
CA ASP A 100 21.12 -38.41 27.45
C ASP A 100 22.30 -37.42 27.47
N LEU A 101 23.38 -37.72 28.20
CA LEU A 101 24.61 -36.92 28.22
C LEU A 101 25.26 -36.82 26.83
N LYS A 102 25.23 -37.91 26.04
CA LYS A 102 25.76 -37.89 24.67
C LYS A 102 24.94 -36.97 23.77
N VAL A 103 23.62 -37.02 23.87
CA VAL A 103 22.72 -36.14 23.10
C VAL A 103 22.90 -34.68 23.52
N LEU A 104 22.99 -34.40 24.82
CA LEU A 104 23.22 -33.04 25.32
C LEU A 104 24.56 -32.49 24.86
N ARG A 105 25.63 -33.30 24.86
CA ARG A 105 26.93 -32.87 24.34
C ARG A 105 26.85 -32.47 22.87
N ALA A 106 26.22 -33.30 22.03
CA ALA A 106 26.03 -32.98 20.62
C ALA A 106 25.24 -31.67 20.42
N LYS A 107 24.17 -31.46 21.21
CA LYS A 107 23.41 -30.19 21.16
C LYS A 107 24.25 -28.99 21.59
N CYS A 108 25.08 -29.11 22.63
CA CYS A 108 25.97 -28.02 23.04
C CYS A 108 27.01 -27.69 21.95
N GLU A 109 27.52 -28.70 21.24
CA GLU A 109 28.42 -28.50 20.10
C GLU A 109 27.71 -27.79 18.94
N ASP A 110 26.49 -28.21 18.59
CA ASP A 110 25.67 -27.57 17.56
C ASP A 110 25.33 -26.11 17.91
N GLU A 111 24.94 -25.86 19.16
CA GLU A 111 24.65 -24.51 19.66
C GLU A 111 25.91 -23.63 19.64
N ALA A 112 27.09 -24.17 19.99
CA ALA A 112 28.34 -23.44 19.91
C ALA A 112 28.68 -23.01 18.47
N ILE A 113 28.47 -23.89 17.49
CA ILE A 113 28.66 -23.58 16.06
C ILE A 113 27.66 -22.50 15.61
N GLN A 114 26.40 -22.60 16.02
CA GLN A 114 25.38 -21.59 15.69
C GLN A 114 25.73 -20.22 16.28
N VAL A 115 26.17 -20.17 17.53
CA VAL A 115 26.61 -18.91 18.17
C VAL A 115 27.79 -18.30 17.43
N GLU A 116 28.77 -19.11 17.01
CA GLU A 116 29.90 -18.63 16.21
C GLU A 116 29.46 -18.04 14.86
N LEU A 117 28.53 -18.72 14.17
CA LEU A 117 27.97 -18.23 12.91
C LEU A 117 27.23 -16.91 13.07
N ILE A 118 26.40 -16.81 14.12
CA ILE A 118 25.68 -15.58 14.46
C ILE A 118 26.64 -14.45 14.84
N GLN A 119 27.73 -14.76 15.56
CA GLN A 119 28.73 -13.78 15.93
C GLN A 119 29.46 -13.24 14.69
N LYS A 120 29.83 -14.10 13.75
CA LYS A 120 30.43 -13.69 12.46
C LYS A 120 29.47 -12.82 11.64
N SER A 121 28.20 -13.20 11.51
CA SER A 121 27.22 -12.40 10.76
C SER A 121 26.98 -11.04 11.42
N LYS A 122 26.92 -10.99 12.76
CA LYS A 122 26.83 -9.76 13.53
C LYS A 122 28.02 -8.83 13.30
N GLU A 123 29.24 -9.36 13.26
CA GLU A 123 30.45 -8.57 13.00
C GLU A 123 30.46 -7.99 11.58
N THR A 124 30.01 -8.76 10.59
CA THR A 124 29.86 -8.27 9.20
C THR A 124 28.85 -7.13 9.14
N VAL A 125 27.65 -7.32 9.72
CA VAL A 125 26.62 -6.28 9.76
C VAL A 125 27.10 -5.04 10.51
N LYS A 126 27.86 -5.21 11.59
CA LYS A 126 28.44 -4.08 12.34
C LYS A 126 29.41 -3.27 11.48
N LYS A 127 30.27 -3.92 10.69
CA LYS A 127 31.18 -3.24 9.76
C LYS A 127 30.43 -2.49 8.67
N GLU A 128 29.42 -3.11 8.07
CA GLU A 128 28.57 -2.45 7.06
C GLU A 128 27.83 -1.24 7.63
N LEU A 129 27.36 -1.34 8.88
CA LEU A 129 26.70 -0.24 9.58
C LEU A 129 27.69 0.91 9.86
N GLU A 130 28.91 0.60 10.29
CA GLU A 130 29.96 1.60 10.49
C GLU A 130 30.33 2.30 9.17
N GLU A 131 30.51 1.56 8.08
CA GLU A 131 30.80 2.11 6.74
C GLU A 131 29.65 2.96 6.19
N LEU A 132 28.40 2.53 6.38
CA LEU A 132 27.25 3.32 5.99
C LEU A 132 27.17 4.61 6.81
N ASN A 133 27.43 4.54 8.12
CA ASN A 133 27.40 5.68 9.01
C ASN A 133 28.46 6.71 8.63
N THR A 134 29.69 6.29 8.30
CA THR A 134 30.74 7.21 7.84
C THR A 134 30.34 7.88 6.52
N ARG A 135 29.84 7.12 5.54
CA ARG A 135 29.37 7.69 4.27
C ARG A 135 28.21 8.67 4.44
N LEU A 136 27.28 8.37 5.35
CA LEU A 136 26.15 9.25 5.64
C LEU A 136 26.65 10.58 6.22
N PHE A 137 27.57 10.55 7.18
CA PHE A 137 28.13 11.78 7.75
C PHE A 137 28.95 12.57 6.73
N GLU A 138 29.75 11.91 5.89
CA GLU A 138 30.50 12.57 4.83
C GLU A 138 29.58 13.30 3.83
N GLU A 139 28.47 12.67 3.43
CA GLU A 139 27.52 13.29 2.50
C GLU A 139 26.73 14.43 3.16
N VAL A 140 26.35 14.28 4.44
CA VAL A 140 25.73 15.36 5.21
C VAL A 140 26.69 16.55 5.34
N ASP A 141 27.95 16.31 5.68
CA ASP A 141 28.95 17.37 5.81
C ASP A 141 29.25 18.06 4.47
N LYS A 142 29.23 17.31 3.36
CA LYS A 142 29.35 17.87 2.01
C LYS A 142 28.14 18.74 1.66
N MET A 143 26.94 18.26 1.92
CA MET A 143 25.71 19.01 1.69
C MET A 143 25.68 20.31 2.51
N VAL A 144 26.03 20.24 3.80
CA VAL A 144 26.08 21.41 4.69
C VAL A 144 27.13 22.41 4.23
N ARG A 145 28.30 21.96 3.75
CA ARG A 145 29.31 22.86 3.18
C ARG A 145 28.80 23.56 1.92
N SER A 146 28.21 22.81 0.99
CA SER A 146 27.65 23.37 -0.24
C SER A 146 26.55 24.40 0.06
N GLU A 147 25.67 24.11 1.03
CA GLU A 147 24.61 25.02 1.45
C GLU A 147 25.18 26.29 2.09
N ARG A 148 26.24 26.19 2.90
CA ARG A 148 26.92 27.36 3.49
C ARG A 148 27.58 28.24 2.43
N GLU A 149 28.24 27.64 1.45
CA GLU A 149 28.85 28.36 0.32
C GLU A 149 27.78 29.09 -0.51
N GLU A 150 26.66 28.41 -0.80
CA GLU A 150 25.51 29.00 -1.49
C GLU A 150 24.91 30.16 -0.71
N GLN A 151 24.66 29.97 0.60
CA GLN A 151 24.14 31.03 1.47
C GLN A 151 25.10 32.23 1.55
N ALA A 152 26.42 32.00 1.58
CA ALA A 152 27.40 33.08 1.55
C ALA A 152 27.33 33.86 0.23
N ARG A 153 27.20 33.17 -0.90
CA ARG A 153 27.05 33.81 -2.22
C ARG A 153 25.79 34.66 -2.31
N ILE A 154 24.65 34.11 -1.87
CA ILE A 154 23.37 34.84 -1.87
C ILE A 154 23.44 36.07 -0.94
N ARG A 155 24.09 35.95 0.23
CA ARG A 155 24.27 37.09 1.14
C ARG A 155 25.11 38.19 0.49
N GLN A 156 26.22 37.84 -0.15
CA GLN A 156 27.05 38.79 -0.86
C GLN A 156 26.29 39.48 -2.00
N GLU A 157 25.54 38.73 -2.81
CA GLU A 157 24.74 39.29 -3.89
C GLU A 157 23.63 40.22 -3.37
N ASN A 158 23.00 39.88 -2.24
CA ASN A 158 22.03 40.77 -1.59
C ASN A 158 22.69 42.06 -1.08
N GLU A 159 23.88 41.99 -0.47
CA GLU A 159 24.63 43.16 -0.04
C GLU A 159 24.98 44.07 -1.25
N ASP A 160 25.44 43.49 -2.35
CA ASP A 160 25.74 44.21 -3.59
C ASP A 160 24.48 44.88 -4.19
N LEU A 161 23.34 44.16 -4.19
CA LEU A 161 22.07 44.69 -4.67
C LEU A 161 21.51 45.79 -3.77
N GLU A 162 21.65 45.67 -2.44
CA GLU A 162 21.27 46.72 -1.49
C GLU A 162 22.10 47.98 -1.71
N GLN A 163 23.40 47.83 -1.96
CA GLN A 163 24.27 48.96 -2.32
C GLN A 163 23.84 49.59 -3.65
N ALA A 164 23.61 48.79 -4.69
CA ALA A 164 23.16 49.29 -5.99
C ALA A 164 21.80 50.00 -5.90
N LEU A 165 20.87 49.48 -5.08
CA LEU A 165 19.58 50.11 -4.82
C LEU A 165 19.75 51.45 -4.12
N LYS A 166 20.65 51.55 -3.14
CA LYS A 166 20.96 52.80 -2.44
C LYS A 166 21.55 53.83 -3.40
N GLU A 167 22.46 53.43 -4.27
CA GLU A 167 23.01 54.31 -5.32
C GLU A 167 21.95 54.77 -6.31
N ALA A 168 21.09 53.87 -6.80
CA ALA A 168 20.01 54.21 -7.71
C ALA A 168 18.97 55.13 -7.06
N SER A 169 18.65 54.89 -5.79
CA SER A 169 17.75 55.74 -5.00
C SER A 169 18.35 57.14 -4.82
N GLY A 170 19.64 57.25 -4.51
CA GLY A 170 20.33 58.55 -4.45
C GLY A 170 20.30 59.30 -5.78
N ARG A 171 20.53 58.61 -6.91
CA ARG A 171 20.40 59.22 -8.24
C ARG A 171 18.97 59.68 -8.54
N LEU A 172 17.96 58.93 -8.09
CA LEU A 172 16.56 59.32 -8.23
C LEU A 172 16.25 60.55 -7.37
N GLU A 173 16.74 60.62 -6.14
CA GLU A 173 16.62 61.81 -5.28
C GLU A 173 17.23 63.05 -5.95
N ASP A 174 18.42 62.91 -6.56
CA ASP A 174 19.06 63.99 -7.32
C ASP A 174 18.21 64.44 -8.51
N VAL A 175 17.68 63.49 -9.31
CA VAL A 175 16.82 63.79 -10.46
C VAL A 175 15.49 64.41 -10.02
N VAL A 176 14.91 63.94 -8.93
CA VAL A 176 13.70 64.53 -8.34
C VAL A 176 13.98 65.96 -7.91
N GLY A 177 15.11 66.24 -7.24
CA GLY A 177 15.52 67.60 -6.89
C GLY A 177 15.70 68.50 -8.12
N GLN A 178 16.29 67.97 -9.20
CA GLN A 178 16.40 68.68 -10.48
C GLN A 178 15.03 68.96 -11.11
N LEU A 179 14.11 67.99 -11.09
CA LEU A 179 12.74 68.15 -11.59
C LEU A 179 11.91 69.10 -10.73
N GLU A 180 12.10 69.14 -9.43
CA GLU A 180 11.46 70.12 -8.53
C GLU A 180 11.94 71.53 -8.84
N ALA A 181 13.25 71.73 -9.02
CA ALA A 181 13.81 73.01 -9.47
C ALA A 181 13.24 73.42 -10.84
N LEU A 182 13.12 72.48 -11.78
CA LEU A 182 12.56 72.71 -13.11
C LEU A 182 11.03 72.96 -13.05
N LYS A 183 10.31 72.28 -12.16
CA LYS A 183 8.88 72.47 -11.89
C LYS A 183 8.61 73.84 -11.29
N ASP A 184 9.45 74.32 -10.38
CA ASP A 184 9.33 75.68 -9.83
C ASP A 184 9.68 76.74 -10.87
N GLN A 185 10.58 76.44 -11.82
CA GLN A 185 10.76 77.26 -13.03
C GLN A 185 9.52 77.21 -13.95
N MET A 186 8.89 76.04 -14.13
CA MET A 186 7.68 75.87 -14.93
C MET A 186 6.41 76.44 -14.28
N LYS A 187 6.34 76.54 -12.95
CA LYS A 187 5.26 77.22 -12.20
C LYS A 187 5.14 78.71 -12.52
N LYS A 188 6.18 79.32 -13.09
CA LYS A 188 6.12 80.69 -13.65
C LYS A 188 5.33 80.76 -14.96
N ARG A 189 4.76 79.64 -15.42
CA ARG A 189 3.86 79.50 -16.57
C ARG A 189 2.52 78.91 -16.09
N PRO A 190 1.35 79.39 -16.57
CA PRO A 190 0.07 79.00 -15.99
C PRO A 190 -0.25 77.51 -16.23
N PRO A 191 -0.86 76.79 -15.27
CA PRO A 191 -0.96 75.34 -15.29
C PRO A 191 -2.24 74.85 -15.99
N THR A 192 -2.10 73.88 -16.89
CA THR A 192 -3.16 72.91 -17.19
C THR A 192 -2.95 71.67 -16.33
N ALA A 193 -3.98 71.36 -15.55
CA ALA A 193 -4.02 70.28 -14.58
C ALA A 193 -3.85 68.89 -15.22
N TYR A 194 -3.01 68.06 -14.60
CA TYR A 194 -3.18 66.62 -14.66
C TYR A 194 -3.26 66.10 -13.23
N ASP A 195 -4.45 65.60 -12.89
CA ASP A 195 -4.58 64.47 -11.98
C ASP A 195 -4.96 63.27 -12.86
N CYS A 196 -3.93 62.54 -13.33
CA CYS A 196 -4.10 61.37 -14.19
C CYS A 196 -4.69 60.17 -13.43
N HIS A 197 -4.67 60.19 -12.10
CA HIS A 197 -5.16 59.09 -11.28
C HIS A 197 -6.66 59.23 -10.95
N PHE A 198 -7.08 60.43 -10.56
CA PHE A 198 -8.50 60.72 -10.31
C PHE A 198 -9.35 60.69 -11.58
N ARG A 199 -8.78 61.07 -12.74
CA ARG A 199 -9.45 60.98 -14.05
C ARG A 199 -9.72 59.54 -14.49
N ALA A 200 -8.74 58.63 -14.32
CA ALA A 200 -8.91 57.22 -14.65
C ALA A 200 -9.95 56.53 -13.74
N GLN A 201 -10.00 56.94 -12.46
CA GLN A 201 -10.96 56.43 -11.49
C GLN A 201 -12.40 56.92 -11.75
N LEU A 202 -12.58 58.16 -12.19
CA LEU A 202 -13.88 58.70 -12.61
C LEU A 202 -14.35 58.17 -13.97
N GLU A 203 -13.45 57.96 -14.95
CA GLU A 203 -13.82 57.42 -16.27
C GLU A 203 -14.32 55.96 -16.20
N MET A 204 -13.85 55.17 -15.22
CA MET A 204 -14.36 53.81 -14.97
C MET A 204 -15.67 53.77 -14.17
N MET A 205 -15.98 54.79 -13.38
CA MET A 205 -17.20 54.84 -12.54
C MET A 205 -18.34 55.65 -13.18
N ALA A 206 -18.06 56.51 -14.17
CA ALA A 206 -19.01 57.44 -14.77
C ALA A 206 -19.81 56.89 -15.97
N ARG A 207 -19.85 55.57 -16.21
CA ARG A 207 -20.81 54.97 -17.16
C ARG A 207 -21.77 53.99 -16.48
N PRO A 208 -22.81 54.48 -15.81
CA PRO A 208 -24.02 53.68 -15.62
C PRO A 208 -24.72 53.53 -16.98
N GLY A 209 -24.85 52.30 -17.48
CA GLY A 209 -25.86 51.99 -18.49
C GLY A 209 -25.42 51.75 -19.94
N SER A 210 -24.13 51.57 -20.24
CA SER A 210 -23.74 50.98 -21.53
C SER A 210 -23.05 49.64 -21.28
N GLY A 211 -23.77 48.54 -21.50
CA GLY A 211 -23.14 47.23 -21.64
C GLY A 211 -21.95 47.37 -22.60
N TYR A 212 -20.80 46.86 -22.19
CA TYR A 212 -19.59 46.92 -23.01
C TYR A 212 -19.85 46.09 -24.27
N ARG A 213 -20.36 46.72 -25.33
CA ARG A 213 -20.31 46.15 -26.67
C ARG A 213 -18.83 46.14 -27.03
N LEU A 214 -18.21 44.99 -26.84
CA LEU A 214 -16.86 44.71 -27.32
C LEU A 214 -16.90 44.81 -28.84
N GLU A 215 -16.75 46.01 -29.38
CA GLU A 215 -16.50 46.20 -30.81
C GLU A 215 -15.10 45.68 -31.06
N THR A 216 -15.03 44.42 -31.47
CA THR A 216 -13.81 43.83 -32.00
C THR A 216 -13.36 44.69 -33.16
N VAL A 217 -12.29 45.46 -32.98
CA VAL A 217 -11.59 46.14 -34.07
C VAL A 217 -11.39 45.10 -35.17
N LYS A 218 -11.78 45.42 -36.41
CA LYS A 218 -11.68 44.52 -37.56
C LYS A 218 -10.22 44.30 -37.91
N ASP A 219 -9.59 43.35 -37.22
CA ASP A 219 -8.30 42.83 -37.61
C ASP A 219 -8.52 41.79 -38.71
N GLU A 220 -8.36 42.22 -39.95
CA GLU A 220 -8.49 41.36 -41.13
C GLU A 220 -7.52 40.18 -41.09
N ALA A 221 -6.33 40.34 -40.50
CA ALA A 221 -5.37 39.24 -40.36
C ALA A 221 -5.87 38.17 -39.38
N ALA A 222 -6.43 38.59 -38.24
CA ALA A 222 -7.00 37.67 -37.26
C ALA A 222 -8.25 36.94 -37.77
N LEU A 223 -9.06 37.62 -38.61
CA LEU A 223 -10.21 37.01 -39.30
C LEU A 223 -9.77 35.95 -40.31
N MET A 224 -8.73 36.23 -41.10
CA MET A 224 -8.13 35.25 -42.02
C MET A 224 -7.56 34.04 -41.27
N ASP A 225 -6.81 34.26 -40.19
CA ASP A 225 -6.25 33.17 -39.37
C ASP A 225 -7.35 32.26 -38.78
N LEU A 226 -8.48 32.83 -38.35
CA LEU A 226 -9.63 32.05 -37.87
C LEU A 226 -10.33 31.30 -39.02
N SER A 227 -10.50 31.94 -40.18
CA SER A 227 -11.09 31.32 -41.36
C SER A 227 -10.27 30.10 -41.81
N ASP A 228 -8.95 30.26 -41.93
CA ASP A 228 -8.01 29.19 -42.27
C ASP A 228 -8.09 28.05 -41.25
N PHE A 229 -8.18 28.39 -39.96
CA PHE A 229 -8.38 27.40 -38.90
C PHE A 229 -9.67 26.60 -39.09
N ILE A 230 -10.81 27.25 -39.32
CA ILE A 230 -12.11 26.57 -39.47
C ILE A 230 -12.06 25.58 -40.65
N GLN A 231 -11.45 25.97 -41.77
CA GLN A 231 -11.29 25.10 -42.94
C GLN A 231 -10.43 23.87 -42.64
N LEU A 232 -9.30 24.05 -41.95
CA LEU A 232 -8.37 22.97 -41.61
C LEU A 232 -8.85 22.10 -40.44
N ALA A 233 -9.60 22.68 -39.50
CA ALA A 233 -10.05 22.01 -38.28
C ALA A 233 -10.97 20.82 -38.60
N GLY A 234 -11.90 20.99 -39.55
CA GLY A 234 -12.83 19.93 -39.97
C GLY A 234 -12.13 18.69 -40.53
N GLN A 235 -10.98 18.88 -41.20
CA GLN A 235 -10.19 17.79 -41.80
C GLN A 235 -9.18 17.18 -40.81
N THR A 236 -8.82 17.92 -39.76
CA THR A 236 -7.81 17.49 -38.79
C THR A 236 -8.44 16.56 -37.74
N PRO A 237 -7.84 15.40 -37.43
CA PRO A 237 -8.32 14.55 -36.35
C PRO A 237 -8.15 15.27 -35.00
N LEU A 238 -9.12 15.09 -34.08
CA LEU A 238 -9.19 15.84 -32.82
C LEU A 238 -7.86 15.83 -32.03
N ARG A 239 -7.17 14.68 -31.96
CA ARG A 239 -5.88 14.54 -31.24
C ARG A 239 -4.75 15.38 -31.82
N LYS A 240 -4.84 15.79 -33.10
CA LYS A 240 -3.85 16.64 -33.76
C LYS A 240 -4.28 18.11 -33.81
N LEU A 241 -5.40 18.49 -33.19
CA LEU A 241 -5.92 19.85 -33.29
C LEU A 241 -4.94 20.91 -32.74
N HIS A 242 -4.16 20.56 -31.71
CA HIS A 242 -3.10 21.40 -31.16
C HIS A 242 -1.91 21.65 -32.13
N SER A 243 -1.81 20.94 -33.25
CA SER A 243 -0.74 21.18 -34.23
C SER A 243 -1.03 22.38 -35.15
N LEU A 244 -2.30 22.77 -35.28
CA LEU A 244 -2.74 23.88 -36.13
C LEU A 244 -2.24 25.22 -35.59
N ARG A 245 -1.86 26.13 -36.50
CA ARG A 245 -1.26 27.43 -36.17
C ARG A 245 -2.10 28.23 -35.19
N TYR A 246 -3.39 28.37 -35.48
CA TYR A 246 -4.33 29.12 -34.64
C TYR A 246 -4.43 28.54 -33.22
N MET A 247 -4.49 27.21 -33.09
CA MET A 247 -4.53 26.55 -31.79
C MET A 247 -3.22 26.72 -31.03
N LYS A 248 -2.06 26.60 -31.68
CA LYS A 248 -0.75 26.87 -31.03
C LYS A 248 -0.69 28.28 -30.46
N TYR A 249 -1.22 29.26 -31.19
CA TYR A 249 -1.32 30.63 -30.73
C TYR A 249 -2.24 30.76 -29.50
N CYS A 250 -3.48 30.26 -29.57
CA CYS A 250 -4.41 30.29 -28.42
C CYS A 250 -3.86 29.54 -27.20
N ILE A 251 -3.13 28.43 -27.42
CA ILE A 251 -2.50 27.66 -26.35
C ILE A 251 -1.46 28.51 -25.62
N ARG A 252 -0.56 29.14 -26.36
CA ARG A 252 0.55 29.91 -25.81
C ARG A 252 0.10 31.20 -25.12
N GLU A 253 -0.82 31.94 -25.73
CA GLU A 253 -1.21 33.27 -25.25
C GLU A 253 -2.31 33.21 -24.17
N ASP A 254 -3.22 32.23 -24.23
CA ASP A 254 -4.43 32.23 -23.39
C ASP A 254 -4.54 30.96 -22.52
N ILE A 255 -4.53 29.77 -23.12
CA ILE A 255 -4.90 28.52 -22.43
C ILE A 255 -3.83 28.09 -21.41
N GLU A 256 -2.56 28.00 -21.82
CA GLU A 256 -1.48 27.59 -20.93
C GLU A 256 -1.29 28.59 -19.78
N PRO A 257 -1.28 29.93 -20.00
CA PRO A 257 -1.28 30.90 -18.92
C PRO A 257 -2.51 30.81 -18.00
N CYS A 258 -3.69 30.48 -18.52
CA CYS A 258 -4.91 30.32 -17.72
C CYS A 258 -4.85 29.07 -16.82
N LEU A 259 -4.32 27.95 -17.35
CA LEU A 259 -4.18 26.68 -16.64
C LEU A 259 -2.87 26.55 -15.83
N ARG A 260 -2.01 27.57 -15.81
CA ARG A 260 -0.84 27.60 -14.92
C ARG A 260 -1.29 27.98 -13.51
N PHE A 261 -1.56 26.97 -12.69
CA PHE A 261 -2.11 27.14 -11.35
C PHE A 261 -1.05 27.47 -10.30
N GLY A 262 -0.84 28.76 -10.06
CA GLY A 262 -0.08 29.25 -8.90
C GLY A 262 1.38 28.77 -8.82
N PRO A 263 2.04 28.96 -7.66
CA PRO A 263 3.44 28.58 -7.48
C PRO A 263 3.65 27.07 -7.35
N ASN A 264 2.63 26.32 -6.88
CA ASN A 264 2.73 24.88 -6.61
C ASN A 264 1.59 24.08 -7.29
N PRO A 265 1.56 24.00 -8.63
CA PRO A 265 0.54 23.22 -9.33
C PRO A 265 0.74 21.72 -9.07
N ARG A 266 -0.32 21.02 -8.67
CA ARG A 266 -0.25 19.56 -8.44
C ARG A 266 -0.49 18.71 -9.70
N LEU A 267 -0.91 19.33 -10.79
CA LEU A 267 -1.23 18.69 -12.06
C LEU A 267 -0.54 19.43 -13.20
N ALA A 268 0.04 18.66 -14.13
CA ALA A 268 0.68 19.21 -15.31
C ALA A 268 -0.35 19.81 -16.26
N THR A 269 -0.16 21.06 -16.67
CA THR A 269 -1.05 21.80 -17.60
C THR A 269 -1.36 21.00 -18.86
N LYS A 270 -0.36 20.32 -19.43
CA LYS A 270 -0.53 19.46 -20.62
C LYS A 270 -1.56 18.35 -20.42
N LYS A 271 -1.54 17.66 -19.27
CA LYS A 271 -2.53 16.60 -18.97
C LYS A 271 -3.95 17.16 -18.91
N ILE A 272 -4.12 18.32 -18.30
CA ILE A 272 -5.42 19.00 -18.20
C ILE A 272 -5.91 19.39 -19.59
N MET A 273 -5.05 20.01 -20.41
CA MET A 273 -5.40 20.38 -21.79
C MET A 273 -5.82 19.16 -22.63
N ASP A 274 -5.05 18.08 -22.57
CA ASP A 274 -5.35 16.85 -23.32
C ASP A 274 -6.70 16.25 -22.88
N SER A 275 -6.98 16.20 -21.58
CA SER A 275 -8.25 15.75 -21.02
C SER A 275 -9.44 16.65 -21.40
N ILE A 276 -9.25 17.97 -21.42
CA ILE A 276 -10.29 18.92 -21.86
C ILE A 276 -10.58 18.74 -23.35
N LEU A 277 -9.54 18.56 -24.18
CA LEU A 277 -9.66 18.35 -25.62
C LEU A 277 -10.56 17.15 -25.93
N VAL A 278 -10.36 16.02 -25.24
CA VAL A 278 -11.15 14.79 -25.43
C VAL A 278 -12.42 14.71 -24.57
N LYS A 279 -12.80 15.79 -23.88
CA LYS A 279 -14.04 15.88 -23.06
C LYS A 279 -14.09 14.85 -21.90
N THR A 280 -12.95 14.60 -21.25
CA THR A 280 -12.88 13.75 -20.03
C THR A 280 -12.65 14.55 -18.75
N CYS A 281 -12.44 15.86 -18.87
CA CYS A 281 -12.34 16.78 -17.74
C CYS A 281 -13.74 17.27 -17.32
N PHE A 282 -14.08 17.06 -16.05
CA PHE A 282 -15.35 17.49 -15.46
C PHE A 282 -15.11 18.39 -14.26
N VAL A 283 -15.92 19.44 -14.13
CA VAL A 283 -15.91 20.37 -13.01
C VAL A 283 -17.34 20.56 -12.55
N GLU A 284 -17.59 20.44 -11.24
CA GLU A 284 -18.91 20.58 -10.66
C GLU A 284 -18.85 21.09 -9.22
N GLU A 285 -20.00 21.45 -8.66
CA GLU A 285 -20.11 21.77 -7.24
C GLU A 285 -19.96 20.51 -6.38
N CYS A 286 -19.30 20.64 -5.23
CA CYS A 286 -19.18 19.54 -4.29
C CYS A 286 -20.57 19.17 -3.75
N PRO A 287 -21.02 17.92 -3.88
CA PRO A 287 -22.23 17.46 -3.21
C PRO A 287 -22.10 17.58 -1.69
N GLU A 288 -23.23 17.78 -1.02
CA GLU A 288 -23.31 17.79 0.44
C GLU A 288 -22.74 16.48 1.02
N GLY A 289 -21.93 16.59 2.08
CA GLY A 289 -21.29 15.43 2.73
C GLY A 289 -20.19 14.73 1.91
N PHE A 290 -19.83 15.21 0.71
CA PHE A 290 -18.76 14.61 -0.11
C PHE A 290 -17.38 14.64 0.60
N ARG A 291 -17.14 15.64 1.44
CA ARG A 291 -15.84 15.92 2.05
C ARG A 291 -15.59 15.11 3.31
N GLU A 292 -16.63 14.94 4.13
CA GLU A 292 -16.61 14.13 5.36
C GLU A 292 -16.33 12.65 5.02
N LYS A 293 -16.98 12.15 3.96
CA LYS A 293 -16.73 10.79 3.43
C LYS A 293 -15.31 10.59 2.91
N ARG A 294 -14.62 11.64 2.49
CA ARG A 294 -13.24 11.55 2.00
C ARG A 294 -12.25 11.50 3.17
N GLN A 295 -12.46 12.29 4.22
CA GLN A 295 -11.70 12.16 5.47
C GLN A 295 -11.84 10.74 6.04
N SER A 296 -13.08 10.23 6.15
CA SER A 296 -13.29 8.86 6.67
C SER A 296 -12.67 7.78 5.79
N ARG A 297 -12.63 7.96 4.47
CA ARG A 297 -12.08 6.96 3.54
C ARG A 297 -10.54 6.99 3.50
N GLU A 298 -9.93 8.18 3.55
CA GLU A 298 -8.47 8.34 3.70
C GLU A 298 -7.99 7.75 5.05
N ASP A 299 -8.79 7.86 6.11
CA ASP A 299 -8.49 7.25 7.42
C ASP A 299 -8.56 5.71 7.43
N VAL A 300 -9.45 5.13 6.61
CA VAL A 300 -9.66 3.66 6.52
C VAL A 300 -8.67 2.99 5.56
N THR A 301 -8.24 3.67 4.48
CA THR A 301 -7.31 3.08 3.50
C THR A 301 -5.84 3.34 3.77
N ALA A 302 -5.50 4.25 4.69
CA ALA A 302 -4.11 4.53 5.04
C ALA A 302 -3.48 3.34 5.79
N THR A 303 -2.54 2.66 5.14
CA THR A 303 -1.73 1.64 5.81
C THR A 303 -0.78 2.29 6.83
N LEU A 304 -0.46 1.59 7.92
CA LEU A 304 0.52 2.03 8.93
C LEU A 304 1.84 2.52 8.32
N TRP A 305 2.24 1.98 7.17
CA TRP A 305 3.44 2.37 6.42
C TRP A 305 3.30 3.69 5.64
N GLU A 306 2.12 4.06 5.17
CA GLU A 306 1.86 5.37 4.56
C GLU A 306 1.92 6.52 5.57
N ARG A 307 1.59 6.23 6.84
CA ARG A 307 1.71 7.18 7.96
C ARG A 307 3.16 7.47 8.38
N PHE A 308 4.10 6.55 8.13
CA PHE A 308 5.50 6.68 8.53
C PHE A 308 6.40 7.32 7.45
N LYS A 309 6.10 7.13 6.16
CA LYS A 309 6.89 7.72 5.05
C LYS A 309 6.47 9.13 4.67
N ASN A 310 5.20 9.48 4.85
CA ASN A 310 4.68 10.78 4.49
C ASN A 310 4.42 11.60 5.75
N ASN A 311 5.24 12.62 5.99
CA ASN A 311 4.89 13.76 6.82
C ASN A 311 3.81 14.64 6.13
N HIS A 312 2.89 14.03 5.38
CA HIS A 312 1.71 14.69 4.84
C HIS A 312 0.61 14.57 5.89
N SER A 313 0.50 15.59 6.73
CA SER A 313 -0.83 16.06 7.11
C SER A 313 -1.73 15.99 5.86
N SER A 314 -2.86 15.28 5.90
CA SER A 314 -3.82 15.18 4.80
C SER A 314 -3.94 16.55 4.13
N PHE A 315 -3.48 16.67 2.88
CA PHE A 315 -3.33 17.98 2.25
C PHE A 315 -4.72 18.64 2.16
N SER A 316 -4.95 19.60 3.03
CA SER A 316 -6.17 20.37 3.17
C SER A 316 -6.07 21.63 2.32
N GLY A 317 -6.42 21.52 1.05
CA GLY A 317 -6.27 22.66 0.14
C GLY A 317 -6.83 22.44 -1.26
N CYS A 318 -6.68 23.47 -2.09
CA CYS A 318 -7.05 23.41 -3.49
C CYS A 318 -6.08 22.50 -4.24
N GLN A 319 -6.62 21.45 -4.85
CA GLN A 319 -5.84 20.43 -5.55
C GLN A 319 -5.29 20.92 -6.90
N ALA A 320 -5.76 22.04 -7.42
CA ALA A 320 -5.22 22.64 -8.64
C ALA A 320 -3.99 23.51 -8.34
N CYS A 321 -4.15 24.56 -7.53
CA CYS A 321 -3.11 25.56 -7.27
C CYS A 321 -2.23 25.28 -6.05
N GLY A 322 -2.56 24.26 -5.25
CA GLY A 322 -1.79 23.91 -4.05
C GLY A 322 -2.03 24.84 -2.84
N ARG A 323 -2.94 25.81 -2.94
CA ARG A 323 -3.28 26.72 -1.83
C ARG A 323 -3.86 25.92 -0.67
N ARG A 324 -3.21 25.99 0.50
CA ARG A 324 -3.71 25.41 1.74
C ARG A 324 -4.89 26.21 2.27
N VAL A 325 -5.85 25.52 2.85
CA VAL A 325 -7.09 26.08 3.42
C VAL A 325 -7.25 25.50 4.81
N LYS A 326 -7.53 26.35 5.80
CA LYS A 326 -7.81 25.92 7.18
C LYS A 326 -9.09 25.09 7.21
N GLU A 327 -9.19 24.12 8.13
CA GLU A 327 -10.35 23.22 8.23
C GLU A 327 -11.69 23.98 8.29
N GLU A 328 -11.76 25.04 9.10
CA GLU A 328 -12.95 25.89 9.30
C GLU A 328 -13.43 26.59 8.01
N GLU A 329 -12.50 26.89 7.09
CA GLU A 329 -12.79 27.64 5.86
C GLU A 329 -13.04 26.72 4.66
N LYS A 330 -12.80 25.42 4.79
CA LYS A 330 -12.84 24.46 3.67
C LYS A 330 -14.17 24.49 2.93
N GLU A 331 -15.27 24.41 3.67
CA GLU A 331 -16.62 24.36 3.12
C GLU A 331 -16.92 25.59 2.26
N ASN A 332 -16.48 26.77 2.75
CA ASN A 332 -16.67 28.03 2.05
C ASN A 332 -15.74 28.25 0.87
N VAL A 333 -14.49 27.77 0.94
CA VAL A 333 -13.47 28.07 -0.10
C VAL A 333 -13.45 27.03 -1.21
N LEU A 334 -13.47 25.74 -0.87
CA LEU A 334 -13.24 24.64 -1.81
C LEU A 334 -14.54 24.12 -2.43
N ARG A 335 -15.51 24.99 -2.75
CA ARG A 335 -16.90 24.64 -3.15
C ARG A 335 -17.05 23.74 -4.36
N TYR A 336 -15.99 23.54 -5.13
CA TYR A 336 -16.04 22.81 -6.39
C TYR A 336 -15.12 21.59 -6.36
N ARG A 337 -15.41 20.63 -7.23
CA ARG A 337 -14.57 19.47 -7.49
C ARG A 337 -14.34 19.27 -8.98
N PHE A 338 -13.23 18.65 -9.32
CA PHE A 338 -12.93 18.28 -10.70
C PHE A 338 -12.26 16.91 -10.80
N ARG A 339 -12.30 16.32 -12.00
CA ARG A 339 -11.54 15.12 -12.39
C ARG A 339 -11.15 15.24 -13.85
N ILE A 340 -10.01 14.68 -14.26
CA ILE A 340 -9.50 14.77 -15.65
C ILE A 340 -9.70 13.48 -16.45
N SER A 341 -10.07 12.38 -15.79
CA SER A 341 -10.43 11.09 -16.36
C SER A 341 -11.64 10.52 -15.62
N TYR A 342 -12.40 9.64 -16.28
CA TYR A 342 -13.51 8.91 -15.66
C TYR A 342 -13.05 7.98 -14.53
N PHE A 343 -11.79 7.53 -14.59
CA PHE A 343 -11.19 6.63 -13.62
C PHE A 343 -10.48 7.37 -12.47
N ASP A 344 -10.33 8.70 -12.58
CA ASP A 344 -9.69 9.49 -11.53
C ASP A 344 -10.66 9.77 -10.39
N GLU A 345 -10.11 9.88 -9.18
CA GLU A 345 -10.87 10.40 -8.05
C GLU A 345 -11.14 11.89 -8.21
N TRP A 346 -12.29 12.32 -7.69
CA TRP A 346 -12.65 13.73 -7.61
C TRP A 346 -11.73 14.49 -6.64
N ALA A 347 -11.23 15.62 -7.12
CA ALA A 347 -10.33 16.54 -6.44
C ALA A 347 -11.03 17.86 -6.12
N CYS A 348 -10.92 18.36 -4.87
CA CYS A 348 -11.52 19.64 -4.48
C CYS A 348 -10.70 20.83 -5.00
N VAL A 349 -11.37 21.89 -5.46
CA VAL A 349 -10.77 23.12 -5.96
C VAL A 349 -11.48 24.37 -5.47
N ASP A 350 -10.74 25.45 -5.36
CA ASP A 350 -11.30 26.77 -5.07
C ASP A 350 -12.03 27.37 -6.28
N ARG A 351 -12.80 28.42 -6.01
CA ARG A 351 -13.55 29.17 -7.03
C ARG A 351 -12.68 29.67 -8.19
N TYR A 352 -11.50 30.21 -7.90
CA TYR A 352 -10.63 30.81 -8.93
C TYR A 352 -10.08 29.75 -9.89
N CYS A 353 -9.70 28.59 -9.36
CA CYS A 353 -9.23 27.47 -10.16
C CYS A 353 -10.38 26.86 -10.97
N ARG A 354 -11.59 26.78 -10.38
CA ARG A 354 -12.80 26.38 -11.11
C ARG A 354 -13.09 27.32 -12.28
N ASP A 355 -13.04 28.63 -12.07
CA ASP A 355 -13.35 29.62 -13.12
C ASP A 355 -12.35 29.53 -14.29
N ARG A 356 -11.06 29.33 -13.99
CA ARG A 356 -10.02 29.09 -15.01
C ARG A 356 -10.27 27.80 -15.80
N LEU A 357 -10.58 26.71 -15.11
CA LEU A 357 -10.89 25.42 -15.76
C LEU A 357 -12.11 25.55 -16.67
N VAL A 358 -13.20 26.14 -16.18
CA VAL A 358 -14.45 26.29 -16.92
C VAL A 358 -14.28 27.17 -18.15
N ALA A 359 -13.60 28.33 -18.03
CA ALA A 359 -13.34 29.21 -19.18
C ALA A 359 -12.59 28.49 -20.32
N VAL A 360 -11.62 27.63 -19.97
CA VAL A 360 -10.89 26.82 -20.95
C VAL A 360 -11.76 25.71 -21.52
N ILE A 361 -12.55 25.03 -20.69
CA ILE A 361 -13.49 23.98 -21.13
C ILE A 361 -14.49 24.53 -22.16
N GLU A 362 -15.03 25.73 -21.91
CA GLU A 362 -15.96 26.41 -22.80
C GLU A 362 -15.31 26.80 -24.13
N PHE A 363 -14.08 27.35 -24.09
CA PHE A 363 -13.29 27.60 -25.30
C PHE A 363 -13.10 26.33 -26.14
N TYR A 364 -12.68 25.22 -25.52
CA TYR A 364 -12.54 23.95 -26.24
C TYR A 364 -13.87 23.37 -26.73
N SER A 365 -14.98 23.65 -26.03
CA SER A 365 -16.32 23.28 -26.48
C SER A 365 -16.66 23.98 -27.80
N PHE A 366 -16.47 25.30 -27.83
CA PHE A 366 -16.65 26.09 -29.05
C PHE A 366 -15.74 25.62 -30.20
N ILE A 367 -14.46 25.37 -29.92
CA ILE A 367 -13.51 24.84 -30.91
C ILE A 367 -13.97 23.48 -31.48
N ARG A 368 -14.52 22.59 -30.65
CA ARG A 368 -15.10 21.32 -31.13
C ARG A 368 -16.31 21.54 -32.03
N HIS A 369 -17.21 22.45 -31.67
CA HIS A 369 -18.38 22.81 -32.49
C HIS A 369 -17.98 23.44 -33.84
N LEU A 370 -16.95 24.28 -33.85
CA LEU A 370 -16.35 24.79 -35.09
C LEU A 370 -15.84 23.64 -35.96
N ARG A 371 -15.10 22.70 -35.36
CA ARG A 371 -14.57 21.52 -36.06
C ARG A 371 -15.68 20.62 -36.64
N THR A 372 -16.76 20.37 -35.90
CA THR A 372 -17.89 19.56 -36.40
C THR A 372 -18.73 20.32 -37.42
N GLY A 373 -18.47 21.62 -37.62
CA GLY A 373 -19.21 22.47 -38.53
C GLY A 373 -20.62 22.76 -38.05
N PHE A 374 -20.82 22.89 -36.73
CA PHE A 374 -22.12 23.23 -36.14
C PHE A 374 -22.55 24.66 -36.51
N TYR A 375 -21.60 25.58 -36.68
CA TYR A 375 -21.86 26.99 -36.96
C TYR A 375 -21.70 27.38 -38.44
N LYS A 376 -21.94 26.46 -39.39
CA LYS A 376 -21.77 26.71 -40.84
C LYS A 376 -22.58 27.89 -41.39
N HIS A 377 -23.67 28.26 -40.73
CA HIS A 377 -24.57 29.33 -41.15
C HIS A 377 -24.22 30.71 -40.57
N GLN A 378 -23.22 30.78 -39.68
CA GLN A 378 -22.83 32.02 -39.04
C GLN A 378 -21.70 32.70 -39.81
N SER A 379 -21.68 34.03 -39.76
CA SER A 379 -20.63 34.79 -40.40
C SER A 379 -19.29 34.60 -39.67
N ILE A 380 -18.19 34.69 -40.40
CA ILE A 380 -16.84 34.62 -39.81
C ILE A 380 -16.64 35.70 -38.72
N HIS A 381 -17.28 36.86 -38.88
CA HIS A 381 -17.26 37.94 -37.90
C HIS A 381 -17.93 37.55 -36.58
N GLU A 382 -19.08 36.87 -36.61
CA GLU A 382 -19.75 36.39 -35.41
C GLU A 382 -18.90 35.33 -34.69
N LEU A 383 -18.31 34.40 -35.44
CA LEU A 383 -17.42 33.38 -34.89
C LEU A 383 -16.16 34.00 -34.26
N TYR A 384 -15.61 35.03 -34.89
CA TYR A 384 -14.48 35.78 -34.36
C TYR A 384 -14.82 36.54 -33.08
N GLN A 385 -15.99 37.18 -33.03
CA GLN A 385 -16.48 37.83 -31.82
C GLN A 385 -16.67 36.83 -30.68
N GLN A 386 -17.24 35.64 -30.95
CA GLN A 386 -17.37 34.60 -29.94
C GLN A 386 -16.02 34.10 -29.45
N THR A 387 -15.09 33.88 -30.36
CA THR A 387 -13.74 33.48 -29.98
C THR A 387 -13.07 34.55 -29.11
N SER A 388 -13.23 35.82 -29.47
CA SER A 388 -12.70 36.95 -28.70
C SER A 388 -13.31 37.05 -27.30
N ARG A 389 -14.62 36.78 -27.15
CA ARG A 389 -15.31 36.71 -25.86
C ARG A 389 -14.76 35.59 -24.99
N LEU A 390 -14.59 34.39 -25.53
CA LEU A 390 -14.05 33.24 -24.79
C LEU A 390 -12.59 33.44 -24.39
N ARG A 391 -11.78 34.07 -25.25
CA ARG A 391 -10.39 34.45 -24.92
C ARG A 391 -10.33 35.51 -23.82
N LEU A 392 -11.20 36.53 -23.90
CA LEU A 392 -11.36 37.51 -22.82
C LEU A 392 -11.77 36.83 -21.50
N GLN A 393 -12.71 35.89 -21.55
CA GLN A 393 -13.12 35.13 -20.36
C GLN A 393 -11.95 34.38 -19.71
N MET A 394 -11.10 33.71 -20.50
CA MET A 394 -9.88 33.08 -20.00
C MET A 394 -8.91 34.10 -19.37
N LEU A 395 -8.73 35.26 -20.01
CA LEU A 395 -7.92 36.35 -19.45
C LEU A 395 -8.47 36.83 -18.10
N LEU A 396 -9.78 37.08 -17.99
CA LEU A 396 -10.41 37.55 -16.77
C LEU A 396 -10.37 36.49 -15.65
N ALA A 397 -10.54 35.22 -16.00
CA ALA A 397 -10.40 34.09 -15.07
C ALA A 397 -8.96 33.96 -14.55
N ARG A 398 -7.97 34.14 -15.44
CA ARG A 398 -6.55 34.18 -15.07
C ARG A 398 -6.26 35.27 -14.05
N MET A 399 -6.82 36.46 -14.23
CA MET A 399 -6.67 37.59 -13.31
C MET A 399 -7.49 37.45 -12.02
N GLY A 400 -8.37 36.45 -11.93
CA GLY A 400 -9.27 36.28 -10.77
C GLY A 400 -10.40 37.31 -10.70
N ALA A 401 -10.64 38.05 -11.78
CA ALA A 401 -11.60 39.16 -11.86
C ALA A 401 -12.92 38.77 -12.55
N LEU A 402 -13.04 37.53 -13.03
CA LEU A 402 -14.17 37.06 -13.83
C LEU A 402 -15.54 37.38 -13.19
N PRO A 403 -15.81 37.06 -11.91
CA PRO A 403 -17.15 37.29 -11.37
C PRO A 403 -17.47 38.77 -11.14
N TYR A 404 -16.48 39.57 -10.74
CA TYR A 404 -16.67 41.00 -10.50
C TYR A 404 -16.96 41.74 -11.81
N LEU A 405 -16.21 41.42 -12.87
CA LEU A 405 -16.34 42.10 -14.16
C LEU A 405 -17.58 41.67 -14.93
N LEU A 406 -18.00 40.41 -14.83
CA LEU A 406 -19.28 39.98 -15.40
C LEU A 406 -20.47 40.72 -14.76
N SER A 407 -20.45 40.87 -13.42
CA SER A 407 -21.46 41.64 -12.70
C SER A 407 -21.45 43.13 -13.01
N SER A 408 -20.27 43.76 -13.14
CA SER A 408 -20.15 45.19 -13.45
C SER A 408 -20.44 45.54 -14.92
N CYS A 409 -20.28 44.58 -15.83
CA CYS A 409 -20.52 44.76 -17.26
C CYS A 409 -21.94 44.35 -17.70
N HIS A 410 -22.80 43.91 -16.76
CA HIS A 410 -24.11 43.29 -17.05
C HIS A 410 -24.02 42.17 -18.09
N MET A 411 -22.95 41.38 -18.02
CA MET A 411 -22.81 40.19 -18.85
C MET A 411 -23.11 38.98 -17.98
N ASP A 412 -24.27 38.38 -18.16
CA ASP A 412 -24.59 37.14 -17.48
C ASP A 412 -23.67 36.04 -18.03
N THR A 413 -23.10 35.25 -17.12
CA THR A 413 -22.31 34.07 -17.48
C THR A 413 -23.17 33.12 -18.29
N GLN A 414 -24.46 32.99 -17.96
CA GLN A 414 -25.39 32.20 -18.75
C GLN A 414 -25.70 32.82 -20.11
N GLU A 415 -25.75 34.13 -20.26
CA GLU A 415 -25.96 34.78 -21.57
C GLU A 415 -24.74 34.62 -22.49
N VAL A 416 -23.51 34.70 -21.97
CA VAL A 416 -22.30 34.42 -22.78
C VAL A 416 -22.29 32.96 -23.25
N ILE A 417 -22.76 32.03 -22.41
CA ILE A 417 -22.88 30.60 -22.71
C ILE A 417 -24.03 30.33 -23.68
N THR A 418 -25.19 30.99 -23.54
CA THR A 418 -26.43 30.70 -24.30
C THR A 418 -26.64 31.56 -25.54
N ALA A 419 -25.95 32.71 -25.67
CA ALA A 419 -26.15 33.65 -26.78
C ALA A 419 -25.99 33.04 -28.17
N PHE A 420 -25.34 31.88 -28.30
CA PHE A 420 -25.13 31.18 -29.57
C PHE A 420 -25.67 29.74 -29.60
N HIS A 421 -26.28 29.25 -28.52
CA HIS A 421 -26.93 27.93 -28.49
C HIS A 421 -28.43 27.99 -28.83
N GLY A 422 -29.00 29.18 -29.02
CA GLY A 422 -30.45 29.33 -29.10
C GLY A 422 -31.08 29.02 -27.75
N GLN A 423 -32.32 29.46 -27.54
CA GLN A 423 -33.13 28.96 -26.43
C GLN A 423 -33.35 27.46 -26.59
N GLU A 424 -32.43 26.64 -26.10
CA GLU A 424 -32.78 25.31 -25.64
C GLU A 424 -33.14 25.43 -24.17
N ASN A 425 -34.39 25.08 -23.88
CA ASN A 425 -34.95 24.93 -22.54
C ASN A 425 -33.93 24.29 -21.61
N GLY A 426 -33.82 24.86 -20.40
CA GLY A 426 -32.80 24.61 -19.40
C GLY A 426 -32.13 23.24 -19.48
N PHE A 427 -30.80 23.24 -19.49
CA PHE A 427 -30.03 22.12 -19.01
C PHE A 427 -30.10 22.12 -17.47
N PRO A 428 -30.90 21.25 -16.82
CA PRO A 428 -30.56 20.86 -15.47
C PRO A 428 -29.25 20.10 -15.59
N TYR A 429 -28.19 20.67 -15.04
CA TYR A 429 -27.06 19.88 -14.60
C TYR A 429 -27.58 18.96 -13.50
N LEU A 430 -28.08 17.78 -13.88
CA LEU A 430 -28.41 16.59 -13.09
C LEU A 430 -29.43 15.74 -13.87
N ASP A 431 -28.95 14.81 -14.70
CA ASP A 431 -29.52 13.46 -14.62
C ASP A 431 -28.45 12.42 -14.97
N SER A 432 -28.20 11.55 -14.00
CA SER A 432 -27.35 10.38 -14.11
C SER A 432 -28.25 9.20 -14.46
N THR A 433 -28.47 8.89 -15.73
CA THR A 433 -28.75 7.51 -16.13
C THR A 433 -28.46 7.27 -17.62
N ASN A 434 -27.67 6.23 -17.86
CA ASN A 434 -27.56 5.44 -19.10
C ASN A 434 -27.17 6.14 -20.41
N GLU A 435 -25.86 6.28 -20.63
CA GLU A 435 -25.28 5.95 -21.93
C GLU A 435 -24.04 5.08 -21.73
N ARG A 436 -24.24 3.75 -21.79
CA ARG A 436 -23.19 2.81 -22.13
C ARG A 436 -22.86 3.01 -23.61
N LEU A 437 -21.68 3.53 -23.92
CA LEU A 437 -21.08 3.32 -25.23
C LEU A 437 -19.71 2.65 -25.05
N SER A 438 -19.72 1.41 -25.49
CA SER A 438 -18.66 0.43 -25.47
C SER A 438 -17.41 0.89 -26.20
N SER A 439 -16.27 0.47 -25.67
CA SER A 439 -15.03 0.35 -26.41
C SER A 439 -15.23 -0.57 -27.62
N SER A 440 -14.82 -0.14 -28.81
CA SER A 440 -14.13 -1.05 -29.72
C SER A 440 -13.33 -0.27 -30.75
N THR A 441 -12.17 -0.84 -31.06
CA THR A 441 -11.24 -0.58 -32.15
C THR A 441 -11.86 -0.79 -33.54
N ASP A 442 -11.11 -0.38 -34.57
CA ASP A 442 -11.26 -0.65 -36.02
C ASP A 442 -12.30 0.18 -36.80
N SER A 443 -12.13 0.48 -38.08
CA SER A 443 -10.98 0.57 -39.00
C SER A 443 -11.51 1.23 -40.29
N THR A 444 -10.60 1.82 -41.06
CA THR A 444 -10.63 2.18 -42.49
C THR A 444 -11.87 1.81 -43.32
N ILE A 445 -12.52 2.79 -43.95
CA ILE A 445 -13.31 2.58 -45.19
C ILE A 445 -12.96 3.66 -46.21
N THR A 446 -12.32 3.20 -47.29
CA THR A 446 -12.10 3.87 -48.57
C THR A 446 -13.44 3.97 -49.32
N SER A 447 -13.84 5.16 -49.74
CA SER A 447 -15.01 5.34 -50.61
C SER A 447 -14.59 5.21 -52.07
N THR A 448 -14.93 4.09 -52.70
CA THR A 448 -14.96 3.93 -54.15
C THR A 448 -16.32 4.37 -54.70
N SER A 449 -16.26 5.30 -55.64
CA SER A 449 -17.38 5.83 -56.43
C SER A 449 -17.96 4.75 -57.35
N SER A 450 -19.28 4.60 -57.36
CA SER A 450 -20.01 3.91 -58.43
C SER A 450 -21.18 4.76 -58.87
N ILE A 451 -21.09 5.18 -60.12
CA ILE A 451 -22.08 5.86 -60.94
C ILE A 451 -23.24 4.89 -61.20
N THR A 452 -24.48 5.33 -60.97
CA THR A 452 -25.64 4.82 -61.71
C THR A 452 -26.54 5.98 -62.11
N SER A 453 -26.59 6.16 -63.43
CA SER A 453 -27.39 7.08 -64.20
C SER A 453 -28.82 6.58 -64.48
N PHE A 454 -29.70 7.53 -64.83
CA PHE A 454 -30.99 7.44 -65.57
C PHE A 454 -32.24 7.14 -64.71
N THR A 455 -33.41 7.77 -64.89
CA THR A 455 -34.06 8.68 -65.88
C THR A 455 -35.09 9.53 -65.09
N SER A 456 -35.47 10.77 -65.42
CA SER A 456 -36.18 11.28 -66.62
C SER A 456 -36.14 12.80 -66.63
#